data_AF-X0Y7N5-F1
#
_entry.id   AF-X0Y7N5-F1
#
_cell.length_a   1.000
_cell.length_b   1.000
_cell.length_c   1.000
_cell.angle_alpha   90.00
_cell.angle_beta   90.00
_cell.angle_gamma   90.00
#
_symmetry.space_group_name_H-M   'P 1'
#
loop_
_entity.id
_entity.type
_entity.pdbx_description
1 polymer ?
#
loop_
_entity_poly.entity_id
_entity_poly.type
_entity_poly.pdbx_seq_one_letter_code
_entity_poly.pdbx_strand_id
1 'polypeptide(L)' 'REIVALTAFLHPKEGLTSLREPLTIEPIGMAVPPGDALLVNFLENAMDALETSGFMSAIRARWLERSDWVQELP' A
#
# COMPACT_ATOMS: atom_id res chain seq x y z
N ARG A 1 7.14 4.12 -4.15
CA ARG A 1 8.25 5.09 -3.93
C ARG A 1 7.75 6.53 -4.03
N GLU A 2 6.87 6.76 -4.98
CA GLU A 2 6.06 7.92 -5.30
C GLU A 2 5.42 8.53 -4.05
N ILE A 3 4.83 7.70 -3.17
CA ILE A 3 4.26 8.17 -1.88
C ILE A 3 5.34 8.82 -1.00
N VAL A 4 6.49 8.19 -0.82
CA VAL A 4 7.58 8.73 0.02
C VAL A 4 8.18 9.99 -0.59
N ALA A 5 8.32 10.04 -1.92
CA ALA A 5 8.77 11.23 -2.63
C ALA A 5 7.78 12.40 -2.48
N LEU A 6 6.47 12.13 -2.57
CA LEU A 6 5.43 13.12 -2.32
C LEU A 6 5.48 13.61 -0.87
N THR A 7 5.63 12.72 0.11
CA THR A 7 5.75 13.12 1.52
C THR A 7 6.96 14.03 1.74
N ALA A 8 8.12 13.70 1.16
CA ALA A 8 9.31 14.57 1.26
C ALA A 8 9.08 15.95 0.59
N PHE A 9 8.36 15.99 -0.53
CA PHE A 9 7.97 17.24 -1.19
C PHE A 9 7.02 18.10 -0.34
N LEU A 10 6.01 17.47 0.28
CA LEU A 10 5.05 18.15 1.16
C LEU A 10 5.70 18.63 2.47
N HIS A 11 6.76 17.95 2.92
CA HIS A 11 7.46 18.21 4.19
C HIS A 11 8.96 18.51 4.00
N PRO A 12 9.34 19.59 3.28
CA PRO A 12 10.72 19.81 2.82
C PRO A 12 11.73 20.08 3.96
N LYS A 13 11.26 20.38 5.17
CA LYS A 13 12.11 20.70 6.33
C LYS A 13 12.38 19.52 7.26
N GLU A 14 11.77 18.36 7.00
CA GLU A 14 11.86 17.19 7.89
C GLU A 14 13.04 16.27 7.54
N GLY A 15 13.88 16.64 6.57
CA GLY A 15 15.06 15.86 6.19
C GLY A 15 14.72 14.50 5.54
N LEU A 16 13.50 14.36 5.00
CA LEU A 16 13.03 13.14 4.36
C LEU A 16 13.70 12.94 2.99
N THR A 17 14.09 11.71 2.69
CA THR A 17 14.61 11.32 1.38
C THR A 17 14.17 9.90 1.02
N SER A 18 14.15 9.59 -0.28
CA SER A 18 13.84 8.24 -0.77
C SER A 18 15.10 7.56 -1.29
N LEU A 19 15.28 6.28 -0.95
CA LEU A 19 16.40 5.48 -1.42
C LEU A 19 16.13 4.90 -2.81
N ARG A 20 17.20 4.71 -3.60
CA ARG A 20 17.13 4.08 -4.92
C ARG A 20 16.68 2.62 -4.85
N GLU A 21 16.90 1.94 -3.74
CA GLU A 21 16.45 0.57 -3.47
C GLU A 21 15.82 0.52 -2.07
N PRO A 22 14.71 -0.22 -1.89
CA PRO A 22 14.12 -0.37 -0.57
C PRO A 22 15.07 -1.16 0.33
N LEU A 23 15.21 -0.71 1.58
CA LEU A 23 16.05 -1.39 2.58
C LEU A 23 15.48 -2.78 2.94
N THR A 24 14.15 -2.90 3.01
CA THR A 24 13.41 -4.14 3.26
C THR A 24 12.12 -4.16 2.42
N ILE A 25 11.66 -5.36 2.06
CA ILE A 25 10.32 -5.57 1.48
C ILE A 25 9.45 -6.16 2.60
N GLU A 26 8.61 -5.33 3.19
CA GLU A 26 7.67 -5.77 4.22
C GLU A 26 6.29 -6.03 3.59
N PRO A 27 5.73 -7.24 3.77
CA PRO A 27 4.35 -7.51 3.39
C PRO A 27 3.39 -6.61 4.18
N ILE A 28 2.41 -6.02 3.49
CA ILE A 28 1.34 -5.27 4.15
C ILE A 28 0.29 -6.28 4.64
N GLY A 29 -0.08 -6.17 5.91
CA GLY A 29 -1.06 -7.06 6.54
C GLY A 29 -2.17 -6.29 7.26
N MET A 30 -3.25 -7.01 7.59
CA MET A 30 -4.34 -6.52 8.42
C MET A 30 -4.26 -7.15 9.81
N ALA A 31 -4.22 -6.33 10.85
CA ALA A 31 -4.27 -6.83 12.23
C ALA A 31 -5.72 -7.16 12.62
N VAL A 32 -5.94 -8.34 13.21
CA VAL A 32 -7.25 -8.85 13.61
C VAL A 32 -7.20 -9.25 15.09
N PRO A 33 -8.27 -9.03 15.88
CA PRO A 33 -8.32 -9.48 17.28
C PRO A 33 -8.04 -10.98 17.40
N PRO A 34 -7.26 -11.41 18.41
CA PRO A 34 -7.02 -12.83 18.63
C PRO A 34 -8.31 -13.54 19.07
N GLY A 35 -8.47 -14.80 18.67
CA GLY A 35 -9.54 -15.68 19.16
C GLY A 35 -10.80 -15.76 18.28
N ASP A 36 -10.91 -14.96 17.23
CA ASP A 36 -12.02 -15.06 16.25
C ASP A 36 -11.58 -15.75 14.96
N ALA A 37 -11.57 -17.08 14.98
CA ALA A 37 -11.14 -17.90 13.85
C ALA A 37 -12.06 -17.77 12.61
N LEU A 38 -13.35 -17.45 12.81
CA LEU A 38 -14.29 -17.31 11.70
C LEU A 38 -14.05 -15.99 10.97
N LEU A 39 -13.77 -14.91 11.70
CA LEU A 39 -13.39 -13.63 11.11
C LEU A 39 -12.08 -13.75 10.33
N VAL A 40 -11.06 -14.39 10.89
CA VAL A 40 -9.78 -14.61 10.19
C VAL A 40 -10.01 -15.39 8.90
N ASN A 41 -10.71 -16.51 8.95
CA ASN A 41 -11.01 -17.31 7.76
C ASN A 41 -11.81 -16.50 6.71
N PHE A 42 -12.80 -15.71 7.13
CA PHE A 42 -13.56 -14.88 6.20
C PHE A 42 -12.67 -13.85 5.51
N LEU A 43 -11.82 -13.15 6.28
CA LEU A 43 -10.91 -12.14 5.75
C LEU A 43 -9.87 -12.74 4.80
N GLU A 44 -9.29 -13.89 5.14
CA GLU A 44 -8.35 -14.60 4.27
C GLU A 44 -9.02 -14.97 2.93
N ASN A 45 -10.19 -15.61 2.97
CA ASN A 45 -10.93 -15.98 1.76
C ASN A 45 -11.34 -14.75 0.92
N ALA A 46 -11.69 -13.64 1.57
CA ALA A 46 -12.03 -12.40 0.88
C ALA A 46 -10.79 -11.80 0.19
N MET A 47 -9.65 -11.75 0.88
CA MET A 47 -8.40 -11.25 0.31
C MET A 47 -7.92 -12.11 -0.86
N ASP A 48 -8.03 -13.44 -0.75
CA ASP A 48 -7.69 -14.37 -1.84
C ASP A 48 -8.59 -14.17 -3.07
N ALA A 49 -9.89 -13.93 -2.87
CA ALA A 49 -10.81 -13.61 -3.95
C ALA A 49 -10.44 -12.29 -4.65
N LEU A 50 -10.07 -11.26 -3.88
CA LEU A 50 -9.64 -9.97 -4.42
C LEU A 50 -8.32 -10.09 -5.21
N GLU A 51 -7.36 -10.86 -4.71
CA GLU A 51 -6.10 -11.12 -5.42
C GLU A 51 -6.35 -11.88 -6.72
N THR A 52 -7.11 -12.99 -6.65
CA THR A 52 -7.43 -13.84 -7.81
C THR A 52 -8.21 -13.08 -8.88
N SER A 53 -9.05 -12.12 -8.49
CA SER A 53 -9.79 -11.27 -9.43
C SER A 53 -8.91 -10.27 -10.19
N GLY A 54 -7.65 -10.06 -9.75
CA GLY A 54 -6.76 -9.03 -10.26
C GLY A 54 -7.06 -7.62 -9.72
N PHE A 55 -8.05 -7.47 -8.85
CA PHE A 55 -8.43 -6.19 -8.26
C PHE A 55 -7.28 -5.58 -7.44
N MET A 56 -6.58 -6.39 -6.65
CA MET A 56 -5.41 -5.94 -5.89
C MET A 56 -4.28 -5.42 -6.79
N SER A 57 -4.03 -6.10 -7.91
CA SER A 57 -3.08 -5.63 -8.93
C SER A 57 -3.49 -4.30 -9.55
N ALA A 58 -4.79 -4.09 -9.81
CA ALA A 58 -5.29 -2.82 -10.33
C ALA A 58 -5.11 -1.66 -9.32
N ILE A 59 -5.39 -1.90 -8.04
CA ILE A 59 -5.13 -0.92 -6.97
C ILE A 59 -3.64 -0.60 -6.87
N ARG A 60 -2.77 -1.62 -6.85
CA ARG A 60 -1.31 -1.44 -6.82
C ARG A 60 -0.84 -0.58 -8.00
N ALA A 61 -1.28 -0.90 -9.22
CA ALA A 61 -0.90 -0.16 -10.41
C ALA A 61 -1.33 1.31 -10.33
N ARG A 62 -2.56 1.58 -9.86
CA ARG A 62 -3.10 2.95 -9.78
C ARG A 62 -2.43 3.82 -8.72
N TRP A 63 -2.05 3.26 -7.58
CA TRP A 63 -1.57 4.07 -6.44
C TRP A 63 -0.07 3.98 -6.19
N LEU A 64 0.57 2.86 -6.54
CA LEU A 64 1.97 2.58 -6.21
C LEU A 64 2.91 2.57 -7.41
N GLU A 65 2.40 2.47 -8.63
CA GLU A 65 3.22 2.39 -9.86
C GLU A 65 3.01 3.59 -10.80
N ARG A 66 1.89 4.31 -10.64
CA ARG A 66 1.58 5.51 -11.42
C ARG A 66 1.61 6.74 -10.51
N SER A 67 2.07 7.87 -11.06
CA SER A 67 2.13 9.17 -10.38
C SER A 67 1.17 10.21 -10.97
N ASP A 68 0.35 9.81 -11.94
CA ASP A 68 -0.63 10.68 -12.60
C ASP A 68 -1.67 11.24 -11.62
N TRP A 69 -2.02 10.45 -10.62
CA TRP A 69 -2.95 10.84 -9.55
C TRP A 69 -2.48 12.00 -8.68
N VAL A 70 -1.19 12.32 -8.66
CA VAL A 70 -0.67 13.47 -7.91
C VAL A 70 -1.26 14.78 -8.46
N GLN A 71 -1.59 14.83 -9.75
CA GLN A 71 -2.25 15.99 -10.36
C GLN A 71 -3.72 16.15 -9.96
N GLU A 72 -4.32 15.11 -9.36
CA GLU A 72 -5.71 15.12 -8.87
C GLU A 72 -5.81 15.58 -7.40
N LEU A 73 -4.67 15.81 -6.73
CA LEU A 73 -4.65 16.33 -5.36
C LEU A 73 -5.08 17.81 -5.34
N PRO A 74 -5.86 18.23 -4.32
CA PRO A 74 -6.33 19.61 -4.19
C PRO A 74 -5.21 20.61 -3.87
#